data_AF-A0A4R3HD85-F1
#
_entry.id   AF-A0A4R3HD85-F1
#
_cell.length_a   1.000
_cell.length_b   1.000
_cell.length_c   1.000
_cell.angle_alpha   90.00
_cell.angle_beta   90.00
_cell.angle_gamma   90.00
#
_symmetry.space_group_name_H-M   'P 1'
#
loop_
_entity.id
_entity.type
_entity.pdbx_description
1 polymer ?
#
loop_
_entity_poly.entity_id
_entity_poly.type
_entity_poly.pdbx_seq_one_letter_code
_entity_poly.pdbx_strand_id
1 'polypeptide(L)'
;MPQLLGLTAALLCPLVMFVGLFLVLRTPGLKWRIAWAVLCFVGVGAFWMRASDGAWGFVPAAINILGTGQQAGFYKASFPLGALVSMFICVSVRRVRLQAAQRRDDAAGTKT
;
A
#
# COMPACT_ATOMS: atom_id res chain seq x y z
N MET A 1 27.08 0.65 -6.42
CA MET A 1 26.21 0.42 -5.23
C MET A 1 24.76 0.01 -5.58
N PRO A 2 24.50 -0.85 -6.59
CA PRO A 2 23.13 -1.20 -6.95
C PRO A 2 22.45 -2.19 -5.96
N GLN A 3 23.23 -2.94 -5.18
CA GLN A 3 22.72 -3.85 -4.13
C GLN A 3 21.92 -3.09 -3.05
N LEU A 4 22.31 -1.85 -2.75
CA LEU A 4 21.64 -1.00 -1.75
C LEU A 4 20.23 -0.59 -2.22
N LEU A 5 20.04 -0.41 -3.53
CA LEU A 5 18.72 -0.11 -4.13
C LEU A 5 17.81 -1.35 -4.11
N GLY A 6 18.35 -2.53 -4.42
CA GLY A 6 17.60 -3.78 -4.34
C GLY A 6 17.15 -4.10 -2.91
N LEU A 7 18.02 -3.89 -1.92
CA LEU A 7 17.72 -4.08 -0.49
C LEU A 7 16.69 -3.09 0.04
N THR A 8 16.83 -1.79 -0.30
CA THR A 8 15.87 -0.78 0.14
C THR A 8 14.50 -1.00 -0.48
N ALA A 9 14.43 -1.36 -1.76
CA ALA A 9 13.16 -1.70 -2.41
C ALA A 9 12.51 -2.96 -1.79
N ALA A 10 13.32 -3.97 -1.44
CA ALA A 10 12.83 -5.20 -0.80
C ALA A 10 12.31 -4.97 0.63
N LEU A 11 12.85 -3.99 1.36
CA LEU A 11 12.40 -3.65 2.73
C LEU A 11 11.24 -2.64 2.73
N LEU A 12 11.26 -1.64 1.86
CA LEU A 12 10.21 -0.62 1.78
C LEU A 12 8.89 -1.21 1.29
N CYS A 13 8.93 -2.16 0.35
CA CYS A 13 7.74 -2.82 -0.19
C CYS A 13 6.83 -3.41 0.92
N PRO A 14 7.29 -4.36 1.76
CA PRO A 14 6.46 -4.93 2.83
C PRO A 14 6.07 -3.88 3.87
N LEU A 15 6.95 -2.93 4.19
CA LEU A 15 6.65 -1.89 5.17
C LEU A 15 5.47 -1.02 4.73
N VAL A 16 5.41 -0.62 3.45
CA VAL A 16 4.27 0.12 2.90
C VAL A 16 2.99 -0.72 2.93
N MET A 17 3.06 -2.03 2.65
CA MET A 17 1.90 -2.93 2.75
C MET A 17 1.34 -2.99 4.19
N PHE A 18 2.20 -3.09 5.20
CA PHE A 18 1.79 -3.09 6.61
C PHE A 18 1.20 -1.76 7.06
N VAL A 19 1.75 -0.63 6.61
CA VAL A 19 1.18 0.71 6.88
C VAL A 19 -0.22 0.83 6.27
N GLY A 20 -0.41 0.38 5.03
CA GLY A 20 -1.72 0.34 4.38
C GLY A 20 -2.72 -0.53 5.15
N LEU A 21 -2.32 -1.72 5.58
CA LEU A 21 -3.14 -2.61 6.40
C LEU A 21 -3.53 -1.94 7.73
N PHE A 22 -2.59 -1.32 8.43
CA PHE A 22 -2.83 -0.63 9.69
C PHE A 22 -3.88 0.48 9.52
N LEU A 23 -3.79 1.27 8.44
CA LEU A 23 -4.76 2.32 8.13
C LEU A 23 -6.16 1.75 7.85
N VAL A 24 -6.25 0.66 7.09
CA VAL A 24 -7.52 -0.01 6.79
C VAL A 24 -8.17 -0.53 8.08
N LEU A 25 -7.40 -1.19 8.95
CA LEU A 25 -7.89 -1.70 10.23
C LEU A 25 -8.36 -0.57 11.15
N ARG A 26 -7.61 0.53 11.20
CA ARG A 26 -7.91 1.68 12.09
C ARG A 26 -8.98 2.63 11.56
N THR A 27 -9.52 2.44 10.35
CA THR A 27 -10.55 3.33 9.79
C THR A 27 -11.96 2.77 10.03
N PRO A 28 -12.65 3.12 11.14
CA PRO A 28 -14.00 2.64 11.45
C PRO A 28 -14.98 3.02 10.34
N GLY A 29 -15.75 2.04 9.86
CA GLY A 29 -16.82 2.22 8.87
C GLY A 29 -16.40 2.32 7.41
N LEU A 30 -15.21 1.83 7.06
CA LEU A 30 -14.91 1.42 5.71
C LEU A 30 -15.76 0.15 5.38
N LYS A 31 -16.63 0.22 4.36
CA LYS A 31 -17.36 -0.95 3.87
C LYS A 31 -16.37 -1.87 3.13
N TRP A 32 -16.50 -3.20 3.31
CA TRP A 32 -15.58 -4.19 2.72
C TRP A 32 -14.13 -4.13 3.25
N ARG A 33 -13.93 -3.78 4.52
CA ARG A 33 -12.62 -3.72 5.20
C ARG A 33 -11.69 -4.90 4.89
N ILE A 34 -12.22 -6.12 4.89
CA ILE A 34 -11.44 -7.33 4.62
C ILE A 34 -10.92 -7.34 3.17
N ALA A 35 -11.73 -6.94 2.20
CA ALA A 35 -11.28 -6.84 0.80
C ALA A 35 -10.18 -5.79 0.63
N TRP A 36 -10.29 -4.63 1.29
CA TRP A 36 -9.23 -3.61 1.30
C TRP A 36 -7.96 -4.09 2.01
N ALA A 37 -8.10 -4.85 3.09
CA ALA A 37 -6.97 -5.45 3.79
C ALA A 37 -6.23 -6.46 2.92
N VAL A 38 -6.95 -7.32 2.19
CA VAL A 38 -6.37 -8.25 1.22
C VAL A 38 -5.71 -7.50 0.06
N LEU A 39 -6.35 -6.42 -0.42
CA LEU A 39 -5.81 -5.59 -1.48
C LEU A 39 -4.46 -4.95 -1.10
N CYS A 40 -4.25 -4.58 0.17
CA CYS A 40 -2.96 -4.07 0.64
C CYS A 40 -1.77 -5.00 0.37
N PHE A 41 -2.01 -6.32 0.27
CA PHE A 41 -0.98 -7.32 0.00
C PHE A 41 -0.77 -7.58 -1.50
N VAL A 42 -1.56 -6.95 -2.37
CA VAL A 42 -1.43 -7.06 -3.82
C VAL A 42 -0.41 -6.02 -4.32
N GLY A 43 0.74 -6.52 -4.74
CA GLY A 43 1.75 -5.77 -5.47
C GLY A 43 1.57 -5.91 -6.98
N VAL A 44 1.73 -4.81 -7.71
CA VAL A 44 1.72 -4.79 -9.18
C VAL A 44 3.10 -4.38 -9.66
N GLY A 45 3.61 -5.06 -10.68
CA GLY A 45 4.98 -4.92 -11.13
C GLY A 45 5.96 -5.71 -10.26
N ALA A 46 6.95 -6.33 -10.89
CA ALA A 46 8.06 -7.00 -10.21
C ALA A 46 9.37 -6.43 -10.73
N PHE A 47 10.07 -5.72 -9.87
CA PHE A 47 11.48 -5.42 -10.04
C PHE A 47 12.28 -6.64 -9.64
N TRP A 48 13.23 -7.05 -10.47
CA TRP A 48 14.21 -8.07 -10.12
C TRP A 48 15.60 -7.56 -10.44
N MET A 49 16.56 -7.94 -9.60
CA MET A 49 17.96 -7.61 -9.78
C MET A 49 18.81 -8.80 -9.36
N ARG A 50 19.70 -9.24 -10.23
CA ARG A 50 20.61 -10.34 -9.98
C ARG A 50 21.77 -9.88 -9.09
N ALA A 51 22.02 -10.60 -8.01
CA ALA A 51 22.98 -10.20 -6.99
C ALA A 51 24.45 -10.34 -7.44
N SER A 52 24.73 -11.21 -8.42
CA SER A 52 26.09 -11.53 -8.89
C SER A 52 26.73 -10.47 -9.78
N ASP A 53 25.94 -9.84 -10.64
CA ASP A 53 26.34 -9.03 -11.79
C ASP A 53 25.58 -7.70 -11.85
N GLY A 54 24.56 -7.53 -11.02
CA GLY A 54 23.80 -6.29 -10.90
C GLY A 54 22.84 -6.01 -12.05
N ALA A 55 22.66 -6.98 -12.97
CA ALA A 55 21.65 -6.91 -14.01
C ALA A 55 20.27 -6.80 -13.37
N TRP A 56 19.47 -5.82 -13.80
CA TRP A 56 18.15 -5.57 -13.27
C TRP A 56 17.12 -5.50 -14.40
N GLY A 57 15.88 -5.83 -14.07
CA GLY A 57 14.76 -5.77 -14.98
C GLY A 57 13.47 -5.45 -14.24
N PHE A 58 12.50 -4.90 -14.96
CA PHE A 58 11.19 -4.58 -14.43
C PHE A 58 10.13 -5.26 -15.27
N VAL A 59 9.28 -6.05 -14.62
CA VAL A 59 8.15 -6.74 -15.25
C VAL A 59 6.87 -6.02 -14.80
N PRO A 60 6.33 -5.07 -15.59
CA PRO A 60 5.17 -4.26 -15.20
C PRO A 60 3.89 -5.07 -14.99
N ALA A 61 3.70 -6.16 -15.75
CA ALA A 61 2.50 -6.99 -15.69
C ALA A 61 2.54 -8.09 -14.61
N ALA A 62 3.55 -8.11 -13.74
CA ALA A 62 3.63 -9.11 -12.69
C ALA A 62 2.69 -8.73 -11.53
N ILE A 63 1.73 -9.61 -11.23
CA ILE A 63 0.85 -9.48 -10.06
C ILE A 63 1.40 -10.41 -8.99
N ASN A 64 1.79 -9.86 -7.84
CA ASN A 64 2.30 -10.63 -6.71
C ASN A 64 1.44 -10.39 -5.47
N ILE A 65 1.11 -11.47 -4.76
CA ILE A 65 0.42 -11.40 -3.48
C ILE A 65 1.47 -11.74 -2.42
N LEU A 66 1.80 -10.77 -1.57
CA LEU A 66 2.75 -10.92 -0.46
C LEU A 66 4.17 -11.36 -0.87
N GLY A 67 4.99 -10.39 -1.24
CA GLY A 67 6.43 -10.57 -1.42
C GLY A 67 6.77 -11.47 -2.62
N THR A 68 7.40 -10.88 -3.63
CA THR A 68 8.07 -11.66 -4.68
C THR A 68 8.98 -12.70 -4.03
N GLY A 69 8.67 -13.99 -4.20
CA GLY A 69 9.37 -15.10 -3.55
C GLY A 69 10.89 -14.89 -3.58
N GLN A 70 11.49 -14.92 -2.39
CA GLN A 70 12.94 -14.79 -2.20
C GLN A 70 13.61 -15.95 -2.94
N GLN A 71 14.11 -15.68 -4.14
CA GLN A 71 14.85 -16.65 -4.92
C GLN A 71 16.33 -16.37 -4.69
N ALA A 72 17.05 -17.33 -4.12
CA ALA A 72 18.45 -17.18 -3.77
C ALA A 72 19.25 -16.65 -4.97
N GLY A 73 19.95 -15.52 -4.79
CA GLY A 73 20.72 -14.85 -5.85
C GLY A 73 19.99 -13.70 -6.57
N PHE A 74 18.72 -13.41 -6.28
CA PHE A 74 17.96 -12.31 -6.88
C PHE A 74 17.27 -11.44 -5.82
N TYR A 75 17.51 -10.13 -5.86
CA TYR A 75 16.70 -9.13 -5.17
C TYR A 75 15.42 -8.91 -5.94
N LYS A 76 14.26 -9.17 -5.35
CA LYS A 76 12.96 -8.90 -5.96
C LYS A 76 12.14 -7.95 -5.10
N ALA A 77 11.46 -7.01 -5.72
CA ALA A 77 10.56 -6.08 -5.07
C ALA A 77 9.33 -5.84 -5.95
N SER A 78 8.15 -5.69 -5.36
CA SER A 78 6.93 -5.34 -6.09
C SER A 78 6.45 -3.95 -5.73
N PHE A 79 5.79 -3.28 -6.67
CA PHE A 79 5.20 -1.98 -6.39
C PHE A 79 3.93 -2.20 -5.55
N PRO A 80 3.81 -1.67 -4.32
CA PRO A 80 2.69 -1.96 -3.42
C PRO A 80 1.44 -1.14 -3.79
N LEU A 81 0.98 -1.30 -5.04
CA LEU A 81 -0.10 -0.52 -5.63
C LEU A 81 -1.41 -0.68 -4.84
N GLY A 82 -1.72 -1.91 -4.41
CA GLY A 82 -2.91 -2.19 -3.62
C GLY A 82 -2.90 -1.53 -2.24
N ALA A 83 -1.72 -1.37 -1.63
CA ALA A 83 -1.56 -0.62 -0.38
C ALA A 83 -1.78 0.88 -0.57
N LEU A 84 -1.23 1.45 -1.67
CA LEU A 84 -1.42 2.87 -2.00
C LEU A 84 -2.90 3.21 -2.27
N VAL A 85 -3.59 2.38 -3.05
CA VAL A 85 -5.03 2.54 -3.32
C VAL A 85 -5.84 2.46 -2.03
N SER A 86 -5.56 1.47 -1.18
CA SER A 86 -6.27 1.29 0.09
C SER A 86 -6.02 2.46 1.05
N MET A 87 -4.79 2.98 1.10
CA MET A 87 -4.43 4.17 1.88
C MET A 87 -5.18 5.42 1.38
N PHE A 88 -5.26 5.62 0.07
CA PHE A 88 -6.01 6.73 -0.53
C PHE A 88 -7.50 6.70 -0.16
N ILE A 89 -8.12 5.52 -0.22
CA ILE A 89 -9.51 5.33 0.17
C ILE A 89 -9.71 5.61 1.66
N CYS A 90 -8.82 5.13 2.53
CA CYS A 90 -8.90 5.39 3.98
C CYS A 90 -8.84 6.89 4.29
N VAL A 91 -7.93 7.63 3.65
CA VAL A 91 -7.83 9.09 3.80
C VAL A 91 -9.10 9.78 3.29
N SER A 92 -9.64 9.33 2.16
CA SER A 92 -10.87 9.89 1.57
C SER A 92 -12.08 9.71 2.48
N VAL A 93 -12.28 8.51 3.03
CA VAL A 93 -13.37 8.22 3.99
C VAL A 93 -13.24 9.09 5.25
N ARG A 94 -12.02 9.28 5.75
CA ARG A 94 -11.77 10.14 6.92
C ARG A 94 -12.14 11.60 6.63
N ARG A 95 -11.78 12.12 5.45
CA ARG A 95 -12.12 13.49 5.03
C ARG A 95 -13.62 13.70 4.91
N VAL A 96 -14.33 12.78 4.24
CA VAL A 96 -15.80 12.86 4.08
C VAL A 96 -16.50 12.88 5.43
N ARG A 97 -16.02 12.08 6.40
CA ARG A 97 -16.58 12.06 7.76
C ARG A 97 -16.35 13.35 8.52
N LEU A 98 -15.16 13.92 8.43
CA LEU A 98 -14.86 15.21 9.06
C LEU A 98 -15.74 16.32 8.49
N GLN A 99 -15.91 16.37 7.17
CA GLN A 99 -16.82 17.34 6.52
C GLN A 99 -18.29 17.12 6.91
N ALA A 100 -18.72 15.86 7.03
CA ALA A 100 -20.08 15.56 7.48
C ALA A 100 -20.32 15.94 8.95
N ALA A 101 -19.30 15.83 9.81
CA ALA A 101 -19.37 16.29 11.20
C ALA A 101 -19.49 17.82 11.26
N GLN A 102 -18.63 18.55 10.53
CA GLN A 102 -18.68 20.01 10.45
C GLN A 102 -20.05 20.52 9.98
N ARG A 103 -20.62 19.93 8.92
CA ARG A 103 -21.97 20.29 8.43
C ARG A 103 -23.07 20.06 9.47
N ARG A 104 -22.93 19.07 10.35
CA ARG A 104 -23.88 18.83 11.43
C ARG A 104 -23.77 19.87 12.53
N ASP A 105 -22.55 20.26 12.88
CA ASP A 105 -22.28 21.30 13.88
C ASP A 105 -22.79 22.66 13.39
N ASP A 106 -22.53 23.02 12.13
CA ASP A 106 -23.05 24.26 11.50
C ASP A 106 -24.60 24.29 11.49
N ALA A 107 -25.24 23.16 11.13
CA ALA A 107 -26.69 23.04 11.11
C ALA A 107 -27.31 23.04 12.52
N ALA A 108 -26.56 22.66 13.55
CA ALA A 108 -26.99 22.74 14.95
C ALA A 108 -26.83 24.16 15.51
N GLY A 109 -25.74 24.87 15.16
CA GLY A 109 -25.47 26.24 15.60
C GLY A 109 -26.37 27.30 14.95
N THR A 110 -26.97 27.02 13.79
CA THR A 110 -27.91 27.95 13.13
C THR A 110 -29.32 27.94 13.76
N LYS A 111 -29.60 27.03 14.71
CA LYS A 111 -30.93 26.86 15.34
C LYS A 111 -31.06 27.51 16.73
N THR A 112 -30.03 28.18 17.22
CA THR A 112 -30.01 28.96 18.47
C THR A 112 -29.96 30.43 18.17
#